data_AF-A0A9X0CMB4-F1
#
_entry.id   AF-A0A9X0CMB4-F1
#
_cell.length_a   1.000
_cell.length_b   1.000
_cell.length_c   1.000
_cell.angle_alpha   90.00
_cell.angle_beta   90.00
_cell.angle_gamma   90.00
#
_symmetry.space_group_name_H-M   'P 1'
#
loop_
_entity.id
_entity.type
_entity.pdbx_description
1 polymer ?
#
loop_
_entity_poly.entity_id
_entity_poly.type
_entity_poly.pdbx_seq_one_letter_code
_entity_poly.pdbx_strand_id
1 'polypeptide(L)'
;MAAFYENQRTSQIRANPADVIDAMKAAGVPALKESQIKSWWSTYHRKQRQLAVDLMEEARQLRSHQEGVTENSYCPDQVEEENLRTDMASETVNCSPGCAQTGTGTSSTLQSNTNSMPTAMNTSGLAPHAPIALPSTSSPLPLGIPLAGLIKGNPSPYVAGVVEWTFTESQSNIQGRTGSNACAFIALLMGQKWIQGSLLWPRGDNLPESWRKSLIEAMIKGNQIHDDLFNHEAVDLEVEEAVSLADNECGVQRVGQQIDIFGINPVHQLANVLIQEAQKNMSKSCSVIMTQGRAMLLVVNSDSSAMIIDSHSHGNEGAIIACTPPGNILLLPEWLDAMMKDIWQHSLTIASVTNVFYF
;
A
#
# COMPACT_ATOMS: atom_id res chain seq x y z
N MET A 1 20.90 25.03 -16.07
CA MET A 1 19.61 24.31 -16.07
C MET A 1 18.76 24.67 -14.84
N ALA A 2 19.26 24.51 -13.60
CA ALA A 2 18.54 24.92 -12.39
C ALA A 2 18.11 26.40 -12.38
N ALA A 3 18.99 27.33 -12.79
CA ALA A 3 18.65 28.77 -12.86
C ALA A 3 17.60 29.12 -13.93
N PHE A 4 17.53 28.35 -15.03
CA PHE A 4 16.49 28.52 -16.06
C PHE A 4 15.13 28.14 -15.49
N TYR A 5 15.04 27.01 -14.78
CA TYR A 5 13.81 26.55 -14.15
C TYR A 5 13.37 27.40 -12.94
N GLU A 6 14.34 27.94 -12.18
CA GLU A 6 14.05 28.82 -11.05
C GLU A 6 13.46 30.16 -11.53
N ASN A 7 13.99 30.76 -12.61
CA ASN A 7 13.41 31.97 -13.19
C ASN A 7 12.00 31.75 -13.77
N GLN A 8 11.71 30.55 -14.29
CA GLN A 8 10.39 30.18 -14.79
C GLN A 8 9.38 29.97 -13.63
N ARG A 9 9.85 29.39 -12.52
CA ARG A 9 9.09 29.24 -11.26
C ARG A 9 8.61 30.59 -10.73
N THR A 10 9.49 31.58 -10.67
CA THR A 10 9.16 32.93 -10.17
C THR A 10 8.18 33.68 -11.09
N SER A 11 8.12 33.30 -12.37
CA SER A 11 7.34 34.01 -13.38
C SER A 11 5.95 33.39 -13.66
N GLN A 12 5.62 32.23 -13.06
CA GLN A 12 4.37 31.48 -13.28
C GLN A 12 4.06 31.13 -14.76
N ILE A 13 5.08 31.08 -15.62
CA ILE A 13 4.92 30.75 -17.04
C ILE A 13 5.12 29.24 -17.23
N ARG A 14 4.14 28.56 -17.83
CA ARG A 14 4.24 27.14 -18.20
C ARG A 14 5.29 27.04 -19.32
N ALA A 15 6.39 26.31 -19.08
CA ALA A 15 7.44 26.19 -20.08
C ALA A 15 6.90 25.47 -21.33
N ASN A 16 6.94 26.17 -22.47
CA ASN A 16 6.67 25.55 -23.76
C ASN A 16 7.76 24.50 -24.03
N PRO A 17 7.42 23.24 -24.31
CA PRO A 17 8.41 22.19 -24.58
C PRO A 17 9.41 22.55 -25.68
N ALA A 18 9.01 23.34 -26.68
CA ALA A 18 9.90 23.82 -27.73
C ALA A 18 11.05 24.67 -27.17
N ASP A 19 10.75 25.60 -26.26
CA ASP A 19 11.74 26.50 -25.64
C ASP A 19 12.73 25.71 -24.76
N VAL A 20 12.24 24.67 -24.08
CA VAL A 20 13.08 23.77 -23.26
C VAL A 20 14.04 22.98 -24.15
N ILE A 21 13.55 22.43 -25.26
CA ILE A 21 14.37 21.70 -26.23
C ILE A 21 15.46 22.60 -26.80
N ASP A 22 15.14 23.84 -27.16
CA ASP A 22 16.10 24.77 -27.74
C ASP A 22 17.13 25.23 -26.71
N ALA A 23 16.73 25.44 -25.45
CA ALA A 23 17.67 25.70 -24.35
C ALA A 23 18.62 24.51 -24.09
N MET A 24 18.14 23.27 -24.19
CA MET A 24 18.98 22.06 -24.06
C MET A 24 20.00 21.96 -25.19
N LYS A 25 19.59 22.20 -26.43
CA LYS A 25 20.49 22.24 -27.59
C LYS A 25 21.56 23.32 -27.45
N ALA A 26 21.17 24.53 -27.02
CA ALA A 26 22.09 25.64 -26.80
C ALA A 26 23.13 25.34 -25.70
N ALA A 27 22.77 24.52 -24.72
CA ALA A 27 23.65 24.07 -23.65
C ALA A 27 24.51 22.84 -24.02
N GLY A 28 24.40 22.31 -25.25
CA GLY A 28 25.12 21.11 -25.67
C GLY A 28 24.66 19.82 -24.99
N VAL A 29 23.45 19.81 -24.41
CA VAL A 29 22.88 18.66 -23.71
C VAL A 29 21.91 17.93 -24.65
N PRO A 30 21.87 16.58 -24.68
CA PRO A 30 20.92 15.84 -25.49
C PRO A 30 19.48 16.28 -25.20
N ALA A 31 18.75 16.70 -26.24
CA ALA A 31 17.39 17.19 -26.09
C ALA A 31 16.43 16.05 -25.73
N LEU A 32 15.59 16.28 -24.71
CA LEU A 32 14.50 15.37 -24.35
C LEU A 32 13.33 15.48 -25.33
N LYS A 33 12.52 14.42 -25.42
CA LYS A 33 11.24 14.46 -26.13
C LYS A 33 10.25 15.36 -25.40
N GLU A 34 9.33 15.97 -26.15
CA GLU A 34 8.27 16.83 -25.59
C GLU A 34 7.43 16.10 -24.53
N SER A 35 7.13 14.81 -24.73
CA SER A 35 6.42 13.98 -23.76
C SER A 35 7.19 13.82 -22.43
N GLN A 36 8.52 13.67 -22.50
CA GLN A 36 9.38 13.57 -21.32
C GLN A 36 9.43 14.89 -20.55
N ILE A 37 9.45 16.03 -21.27
CA ILE A 37 9.42 17.37 -20.66
C ILE A 37 8.08 17.62 -19.96
N LYS A 38 6.96 17.25 -20.58
CA LYS A 38 5.62 17.37 -19.98
C LYS A 38 5.46 16.48 -18.75
N SER A 39 5.92 15.22 -18.85
CA SER A 39 5.90 14.26 -17.73
C SER A 39 6.74 14.78 -16.56
N TRP A 40 7.97 15.21 -16.82
CA TRP A 40 8.85 15.77 -15.79
C TRP A 40 8.26 17.00 -15.10
N TRP A 41 7.67 17.94 -15.86
CA TRP A 41 7.02 19.13 -15.29
C TRP A 41 5.80 18.79 -14.42
N SER A 42 5.01 17.80 -14.84
CA SER A 42 3.88 17.30 -14.06
C SER A 42 4.35 16.69 -12.73
N THR A 43 5.36 15.82 -12.80
CA THR A 43 5.97 15.17 -11.62
C THR A 43 6.61 16.20 -10.68
N TYR A 44 7.34 17.19 -11.22
CA TYR A 44 7.95 18.25 -10.42
C TYR A 44 6.91 19.08 -9.66
N HIS A 45 5.87 19.57 -10.34
CA HIS A 45 4.80 20.32 -9.66
C HIS A 45 4.00 19.48 -8.67
N ARG A 46 3.80 18.20 -8.95
CA ARG A 46 3.16 17.26 -8.02
C ARG A 46 4.01 17.09 -6.75
N LYS A 47 5.33 16.86 -6.89
CA LYS A 47 6.26 16.78 -5.75
C LYS A 47 6.31 18.08 -4.94
N GLN A 48 6.30 19.24 -5.60
CA GLN A 48 6.28 20.53 -4.90
C GLN A 48 4.96 20.78 -4.14
N ARG A 49 3.81 20.36 -4.71
CA ARG A 49 2.53 20.41 -3.98
C ARG A 49 2.52 19.48 -2.78
N GLN A 50 3.06 18.26 -2.93
CA GLN A 50 3.14 17.31 -1.81
C GLN A 50 4.03 17.84 -0.68
N LEU A 51 5.21 18.38 -1.00
CA LEU A 51 6.09 19.02 -0.02
C LEU A 51 5.39 20.16 0.74
N ALA A 52 4.57 20.95 0.05
CA ALA A 52 3.80 22.01 0.71
C ALA A 52 2.72 21.46 1.65
N VAL A 53 2.04 20.37 1.26
CA VAL A 53 1.06 19.69 2.11
C VAL A 53 1.73 19.08 3.34
N ASP A 54 2.86 18.40 3.15
CA ASP A 54 3.61 17.77 4.25
C ASP A 54 4.10 18.82 5.25
N LEU A 55 4.63 19.96 4.75
CA LEU A 55 5.06 21.07 5.60
C LEU A 55 3.89 21.71 6.38
N MET A 56 2.71 21.80 5.77
CA MET A 56 1.50 22.30 6.44
C MET A 56 1.01 21.33 7.53
N GLU A 57 1.10 20.02 7.29
CA GLU A 57 0.73 19.00 8.26
C GLU A 57 1.72 18.94 9.43
N GLU A 58 3.02 19.05 9.15
CA GLU A 58 4.06 19.19 10.18
C GLU A 58 3.83 20.44 11.04
N ALA A 59 3.54 21.58 10.43
CA ALA A 59 3.20 22.80 11.15
C ALA A 59 1.92 22.68 11.99
N ARG A 60 0.96 21.85 11.57
CA ARG A 60 -0.27 21.56 12.32
C ARG A 60 0.02 20.69 13.55
N GLN A 61 0.89 19.69 13.40
CA GLN A 61 1.32 18.81 14.50
C GLN A 61 2.13 19.57 15.56
N LEU A 62 2.97 20.52 15.15
CA LEU A 62 3.71 21.36 16.09
C LEU A 62 2.79 22.26 16.93
N ARG A 63 1.69 22.78 16.34
CA ARG A 63 0.71 23.58 17.10
C ARG A 63 -0.07 22.73 18.11
N SER A 64 -0.48 21.52 17.75
CA SER A 64 -1.21 20.64 18.68
C SER A 64 -0.38 20.19 19.88
N HIS A 65 0.95 20.13 19.75
CA HIS A 65 1.86 19.86 20.88
C HIS A 65 2.04 21.07 21.80
N GLN A 66 1.84 22.29 21.29
CA GLN A 66 2.00 23.52 22.07
C GLN A 66 0.76 23.85 22.91
N GLU A 67 -0.43 23.40 22.50
CA GLU A 67 -1.70 23.62 23.23
C GLU A 67 -2.01 22.55 24.30
N GLY A 68 -1.22 21.47 24.39
CA GLY A 68 -1.43 20.37 25.34
C GLY A 68 -0.70 20.48 26.69
N VAL A 69 0.05 21.56 26.95
CA VAL A 69 0.96 21.66 28.12
C VAL A 69 0.51 22.69 29.18
N THR A 70 -0.59 23.42 28.99
CA THR A 70 -1.08 24.37 30.00
C THR A 70 -2.49 24.04 30.47
N GLU A 71 -2.64 23.08 31.37
CA GLU A 71 -3.75 23.07 32.33
C GLU A 71 -3.41 22.20 33.56
N ASN A 72 -2.75 22.82 34.54
CA ASN A 72 -2.97 22.60 35.97
C ASN A 72 -2.08 23.54 36.80
N SER A 73 -2.62 24.68 37.21
CA SER A 73 -2.26 25.27 38.50
C SER A 73 -3.35 26.23 38.97
N TYR A 74 -3.79 26.02 40.21
CA TYR A 74 -4.95 26.62 40.86
C TYR A 74 -4.47 27.59 41.96
N CYS A 75 -4.87 28.89 41.85
CA CYS A 75 -5.26 29.89 42.88
C CYS A 75 -4.39 30.21 44.13
N PRO A 76 -4.70 31.27 44.95
CA PRO A 76 -5.44 32.55 44.72
C PRO A 76 -4.81 33.80 45.42
N ASP A 77 -5.59 34.90 45.46
CA ASP A 77 -5.57 36.13 46.32
C ASP A 77 -4.74 37.34 45.85
N GLN A 78 -5.09 38.63 46.06
CA GLN A 78 -6.29 39.46 46.31
C GLN A 78 -5.78 40.95 46.33
N VAL A 79 -6.72 41.93 46.28
CA VAL A 79 -6.67 43.31 46.84
C VAL A 79 -6.33 44.54 45.94
N GLU A 80 -7.41 45.27 45.63
CA GLU A 80 -7.75 46.73 45.69
C GLU A 80 -7.06 47.89 44.90
N GLU A 81 -7.98 48.73 44.34
CA GLU A 81 -8.05 50.22 44.21
C GLU A 81 -6.91 51.01 43.53
N GLU A 82 -7.11 52.11 42.79
CA GLU A 82 -8.11 53.19 42.81
C GLU A 82 -8.11 54.01 41.50
N ASN A 83 -9.13 54.87 41.37
CA ASN A 83 -9.54 55.79 40.30
C ASN A 83 -8.51 56.75 39.66
N LEU A 84 -8.74 57.15 38.39
CA LEU A 84 -8.93 58.57 38.00
C LEU A 84 -9.49 58.75 36.56
N ARG A 85 -10.53 59.59 36.47
CA ARG A 85 -11.24 60.09 35.26
C ARG A 85 -10.34 60.97 34.37
N THR A 86 -10.68 61.10 33.07
CA THR A 86 -10.97 62.39 32.38
C THR A 86 -11.63 62.13 31.00
N ASP A 87 -12.63 62.96 30.69
CA ASP A 87 -13.57 62.98 29.55
C ASP A 87 -13.04 63.46 28.18
N MET A 88 -13.75 63.09 27.10
CA MET A 88 -14.37 63.91 26.01
C MET A 88 -14.57 63.04 24.72
N ALA A 89 -15.79 62.62 24.34
CA ALA A 89 -16.80 63.29 23.46
C ALA A 89 -16.32 63.47 22.00
N SER A 90 -17.01 63.22 20.87
CA SER A 90 -18.35 62.78 20.41
C SER A 90 -18.13 62.31 18.92
N GLU A 91 -18.94 61.52 18.21
CA GLU A 91 -20.32 61.76 17.75
C GLU A 91 -21.00 60.47 17.24
N THR A 92 -22.31 60.49 17.41
CA THR A 92 -23.39 59.53 17.09
C THR A 92 -23.83 59.53 15.62
N VAL A 93 -24.37 58.41 15.09
CA VAL A 93 -25.70 58.34 14.44
C VAL A 93 -26.31 56.92 14.58
N ASN A 94 -27.55 56.93 15.07
CA ASN A 94 -28.57 55.88 15.27
C ASN A 94 -29.12 55.31 13.92
N CYS A 95 -29.64 54.08 13.78
CA CYS A 95 -30.87 53.52 14.37
C CYS A 95 -30.98 52.00 14.06
N SER A 96 -31.44 51.21 15.03
CA SER A 96 -32.21 49.95 14.84
C SER A 96 -33.71 50.22 15.13
N PRO A 97 -34.70 49.29 15.13
CA PRO A 97 -34.73 48.00 15.88
C PRO A 97 -35.39 46.81 15.12
N GLY A 98 -35.05 45.56 15.46
CA GLY A 98 -35.73 44.74 16.48
C GLY A 98 -35.93 43.32 15.89
N CYS A 99 -36.11 42.21 16.62
CA CYS A 99 -36.40 41.96 18.02
C CYS A 99 -36.18 40.44 18.29
N ALA A 100 -35.67 40.08 19.48
CA ALA A 100 -36.06 38.96 20.38
C ALA A 100 -36.07 37.48 19.85
N GLN A 101 -35.78 36.41 20.61
CA GLN A 101 -35.44 36.19 22.02
C GLN A 101 -35.14 34.68 22.28
N THR A 102 -34.15 34.42 23.16
CA THR A 102 -34.06 33.47 24.31
C THR A 102 -34.36 31.96 24.26
N GLY A 103 -33.51 31.22 25.01
CA GLY A 103 -33.86 30.03 25.83
C GLY A 103 -32.78 28.93 25.84
N THR A 104 -31.66 28.97 26.59
CA THR A 104 -31.39 28.57 28.00
C THR A 104 -32.05 27.28 28.56
N GLY A 105 -31.19 26.37 29.06
CA GLY A 105 -31.43 25.46 30.20
C GLY A 105 -30.60 24.15 30.13
N THR A 106 -29.48 23.97 30.84
CA THR A 106 -29.29 23.34 32.20
C THR A 106 -29.96 21.96 32.38
N SER A 107 -29.42 20.90 33.01
CA SER A 107 -28.21 20.62 33.80
C SER A 107 -28.23 19.13 34.24
N SER A 108 -27.06 18.57 34.62
CA SER A 108 -26.83 17.59 35.74
C SER A 108 -27.35 16.13 35.59
N THR A 109 -26.83 15.03 36.18
CA THR A 109 -25.83 14.76 37.24
C THR A 109 -25.42 13.25 37.25
N LEU A 110 -24.18 12.96 37.66
CA LEU A 110 -23.59 11.86 38.48
C LEU A 110 -24.36 10.55 38.83
N GLN A 111 -23.63 9.41 38.79
CA GLN A 111 -23.43 8.34 39.83
C GLN A 111 -22.74 7.12 39.15
N SER A 112 -21.51 6.65 39.45
CA SER A 112 -20.82 6.06 40.63
C SER A 112 -21.20 4.61 41.01
N ASN A 113 -20.14 3.79 41.26
CA ASN A 113 -20.03 2.49 41.99
C ASN A 113 -20.11 1.19 41.15
N THR A 114 -19.37 0.09 41.39
CA THR A 114 -18.37 -0.36 42.40
C THR A 114 -17.70 -1.69 41.96
N ASN A 115 -16.52 -1.98 42.55
CA ASN A 115 -15.65 -3.17 42.54
C ASN A 115 -16.30 -4.58 42.54
N SER A 116 -15.55 -5.60 42.08
CA SER A 116 -14.95 -6.69 42.94
C SER A 116 -14.28 -7.83 42.15
N MET A 117 -13.05 -8.20 42.58
CA MET A 117 -12.39 -9.49 42.33
C MET A 117 -12.91 -10.59 43.28
N PRO A 118 -12.49 -11.86 43.11
CA PRO A 118 -11.61 -12.42 44.15
C PRO A 118 -10.50 -13.38 43.67
N THR A 119 -9.59 -13.59 44.62
CA THR A 119 -8.29 -14.28 44.63
C THR A 119 -8.38 -15.81 44.86
N ALA A 120 -7.31 -16.51 44.47
CA ALA A 120 -7.04 -17.94 44.64
C ALA A 120 -6.79 -18.40 46.09
N MET A 121 -6.97 -19.70 46.37
CA MET A 121 -6.12 -20.48 47.30
C MET A 121 -6.11 -21.99 46.97
N ASN A 122 -5.02 -22.59 47.43
CA ASN A 122 -4.38 -23.87 47.13
C ASN A 122 -4.81 -24.99 48.10
N THR A 123 -4.76 -26.28 47.71
CA THR A 123 -4.25 -27.40 48.57
C THR A 123 -4.03 -28.69 47.77
N SER A 124 -2.93 -29.37 48.10
CA SER A 124 -2.32 -30.54 47.45
C SER A 124 -2.93 -31.91 47.79
N GLY A 125 -2.68 -32.93 46.94
CA GLY A 125 -2.39 -34.30 47.41
C GLY A 125 -2.93 -35.51 46.61
N LEU A 126 -2.00 -36.22 45.94
CA LEU A 126 -1.96 -37.66 45.58
C LEU A 126 -2.72 -38.19 44.34
N ALA A 127 -1.95 -38.88 43.48
CA ALA A 127 -2.28 -39.54 42.21
C ALA A 127 -2.58 -41.06 42.39
N PRO A 128 -2.72 -41.91 41.35
CA PRO A 128 -3.17 -41.68 39.96
C PRO A 128 -4.34 -42.61 39.57
N HIS A 129 -5.38 -42.10 38.92
CA HIS A 129 -6.33 -42.94 38.18
C HIS A 129 -6.48 -42.44 36.74
N ALA A 130 -6.32 -43.39 35.81
CA ALA A 130 -6.38 -43.20 34.37
C ALA A 130 -7.69 -42.51 33.93
N PRO A 131 -7.66 -41.50 33.05
CA PRO A 131 -8.87 -40.94 32.50
C PRO A 131 -9.28 -41.71 31.23
N ILE A 132 -10.50 -42.22 31.34
CA ILE A 132 -11.41 -42.70 30.30
C ILE A 132 -11.43 -41.73 29.12
N ALA A 133 -11.29 -42.27 27.91
CA ALA A 133 -11.41 -41.53 26.66
C ALA A 133 -12.80 -40.89 26.54
N LEU A 134 -12.85 -39.55 26.45
CA LEU A 134 -14.03 -38.80 26.06
C LEU A 134 -14.21 -38.85 24.53
N PRO A 135 -15.43 -39.02 24.02
CA PRO A 135 -15.67 -39.03 22.58
C PRO A 135 -15.43 -37.64 21.98
N SER A 136 -14.55 -37.61 20.98
CA SER A 136 -14.28 -36.45 20.15
C SER A 136 -15.57 -35.94 19.51
N THR A 137 -16.09 -34.80 19.98
CA THR A 137 -17.07 -34.01 19.24
C THR A 137 -16.35 -33.32 18.08
N SER A 138 -16.27 -34.01 16.94
CA SER A 138 -15.90 -33.39 15.68
C SER A 138 -17.02 -32.44 15.26
N SER A 139 -16.79 -31.14 15.42
CA SER A 139 -17.56 -30.10 14.74
C SER A 139 -17.49 -30.36 13.23
N PRO A 140 -18.62 -30.43 12.51
CA PRO A 140 -18.59 -30.61 11.07
C PRO A 140 -18.06 -29.33 10.43
N LEU A 141 -16.89 -29.44 9.78
CA LEU A 141 -16.38 -28.43 8.85
C LEU A 141 -17.41 -28.21 7.72
N PRO A 142 -17.49 -26.99 7.14
CA PRO A 142 -18.41 -26.72 6.04
C PRO A 142 -18.17 -27.70 4.88
N LEU A 143 -19.28 -28.27 4.41
CA LEU A 143 -19.34 -29.22 3.31
C LEU A 143 -18.58 -28.72 2.07
N GLY A 144 -17.70 -29.61 1.59
CA GLY A 144 -17.27 -29.81 0.21
C GLY A 144 -17.38 -28.64 -0.75
N ILE A 145 -16.26 -27.93 -0.95
CA ILE A 145 -16.01 -27.27 -2.23
C ILE A 145 -16.03 -28.38 -3.31
N PRO A 146 -16.78 -28.23 -4.42
CA PRO A 146 -16.74 -29.18 -5.52
C PRO A 146 -15.29 -29.39 -5.99
N LEU A 147 -14.86 -30.64 -6.13
CA LEU A 147 -13.52 -31.01 -6.62
C LEU A 147 -13.25 -30.54 -8.07
N ALA A 148 -14.25 -29.97 -8.75
CA ALA A 148 -14.12 -29.37 -10.06
C ALA A 148 -13.52 -27.96 -9.96
N GLY A 149 -12.32 -27.78 -10.50
CA GLY A 149 -11.64 -26.47 -10.56
C GLY A 149 -10.50 -26.29 -9.56
N LEU A 150 -9.72 -27.34 -9.30
CA LEU A 150 -8.42 -27.23 -8.63
C LEU A 150 -7.30 -27.47 -9.64
N ILE A 151 -6.30 -26.60 -9.61
CA ILE A 151 -5.09 -26.68 -10.43
C ILE A 151 -3.99 -27.27 -9.55
N LYS A 152 -3.36 -28.33 -10.04
CA LYS A 152 -2.28 -29.00 -9.33
C LYS A 152 -0.97 -28.24 -9.52
N GLY A 153 -0.30 -27.94 -8.43
CA GLY A 153 1.00 -27.28 -8.40
C GLY A 153 2.12 -28.29 -8.37
N ASN A 154 3.30 -27.84 -8.77
CA ASN A 154 4.52 -28.62 -8.76
C ASN A 154 5.46 -28.09 -7.67
N PRO A 155 6.24 -28.95 -7.01
CA PRO A 155 7.38 -28.48 -6.23
C PRO A 155 8.29 -27.61 -7.12
N SER A 156 8.71 -26.46 -6.61
CA SER A 156 9.61 -25.58 -7.34
C SER A 156 10.91 -26.31 -7.69
N PRO A 157 11.40 -26.19 -8.94
CA PRO A 157 12.72 -26.71 -9.31
C PRO A 157 13.86 -25.87 -8.70
N TYR A 158 13.56 -24.68 -8.18
CA TYR A 158 14.55 -23.71 -7.70
C TYR A 158 14.82 -23.84 -6.20
N VAL A 159 13.76 -23.91 -5.40
CA VAL A 159 13.85 -23.91 -3.93
C VAL A 159 12.89 -24.93 -3.35
N ALA A 160 13.45 -25.93 -2.65
CA ALA A 160 12.66 -26.96 -2.00
C ALA A 160 11.73 -26.36 -0.94
N GLY A 161 10.45 -26.75 -0.97
CA GLY A 161 9.42 -26.23 -0.05
C GLY A 161 8.56 -25.10 -0.64
N VAL A 162 8.90 -24.58 -1.82
CA VAL A 162 8.03 -23.69 -2.60
C VAL A 162 7.18 -24.51 -3.57
N VAL A 163 5.90 -24.15 -3.72
CA VAL A 163 5.00 -24.73 -4.72
C VAL A 163 4.73 -23.70 -5.81
N GLU A 164 4.79 -24.13 -7.06
CA GLU A 164 4.53 -23.31 -8.24
C GLU A 164 3.31 -23.82 -9.02
N TRP A 165 2.54 -22.88 -9.54
CA TRP A 165 1.53 -23.11 -10.58
C TRP A 165 1.91 -22.28 -11.79
N THR A 166 2.28 -22.94 -12.88
CA THR A 166 2.61 -22.30 -14.15
C THR A 166 1.40 -22.33 -15.09
N PHE A 167 1.29 -21.32 -15.94
CA PHE A 167 0.22 -21.17 -16.91
C PHE A 167 0.78 -21.00 -18.31
N THR A 168 -0.01 -21.30 -19.33
CA THR A 168 0.37 -21.04 -20.73
C THR A 168 0.25 -19.55 -21.09
N GLU A 169 -0.64 -18.85 -20.39
CA GLU A 169 -0.97 -17.44 -20.57
C GLU A 169 0.02 -16.55 -19.82
N SER A 170 0.45 -15.46 -20.45
CA SER A 170 1.21 -14.37 -19.86
C SER A 170 0.66 -13.03 -20.35
N GLN A 171 1.02 -11.94 -19.66
CA GLN A 171 0.65 -10.60 -20.09
C GLN A 171 1.09 -10.28 -21.53
N SER A 172 2.17 -10.91 -22.01
CA SER A 172 2.78 -10.66 -23.31
C SER A 172 2.23 -11.53 -24.44
N ASN A 173 1.47 -12.59 -24.14
CA ASN A 173 0.89 -13.50 -25.15
C ASN A 173 -0.64 -13.58 -25.11
N ILE A 174 -1.27 -13.07 -24.04
CA ILE A 174 -2.72 -13.17 -23.85
C ILE A 174 -3.46 -12.53 -25.03
N GLN A 175 -4.53 -13.18 -25.50
CA GLN A 175 -5.28 -12.76 -26.69
C GLN A 175 -4.44 -12.63 -27.98
N GLY A 176 -3.30 -13.33 -28.06
CA GLY A 176 -2.44 -13.35 -29.25
C GLY A 176 -1.60 -12.09 -29.43
N ARG A 177 -1.50 -11.22 -28.41
CA ARG A 177 -0.62 -10.05 -28.46
C ARG A 177 0.86 -10.46 -28.41
N THR A 178 1.75 -9.52 -28.71
CA THR A 178 3.20 -9.72 -28.66
C THR A 178 3.82 -8.61 -27.81
N GLY A 179 4.08 -8.92 -26.54
CA GLY A 179 4.63 -7.97 -25.57
C GLY A 179 3.57 -7.23 -24.76
N SER A 180 3.99 -6.69 -23.61
CA SER A 180 3.18 -5.90 -22.70
C SER A 180 4.06 -5.20 -21.67
N ASN A 181 3.72 -3.95 -21.35
CA ASN A 181 4.31 -3.13 -20.29
C ASN A 181 3.30 -2.86 -19.14
N ALA A 182 2.24 -3.68 -19.06
CA ALA A 182 1.11 -3.46 -18.14
C ALA A 182 1.26 -4.12 -16.76
N CYS A 183 2.43 -4.69 -16.43
CA CYS A 183 2.62 -5.51 -15.23
C CYS A 183 2.19 -4.82 -13.92
N ALA A 184 2.42 -3.51 -13.79
CA ALA A 184 2.01 -2.75 -12.62
C ALA A 184 0.47 -2.74 -12.45
N PHE A 185 -0.28 -2.48 -13.52
CA PHE A 185 -1.75 -2.52 -13.48
C PHE A 185 -2.27 -3.94 -13.17
N ILE A 186 -1.63 -4.97 -13.75
CA ILE A 186 -2.02 -6.37 -13.53
C ILE A 186 -1.82 -6.76 -12.07
N ALA A 187 -0.68 -6.42 -11.46
CA ALA A 187 -0.41 -6.66 -10.06
C ALA A 187 -1.43 -5.95 -9.15
N LEU A 188 -1.77 -4.70 -9.44
CA LEU A 188 -2.78 -3.94 -8.70
C LEU A 188 -4.18 -4.56 -8.81
N LEU A 189 -4.60 -4.96 -10.01
CA LEU A 189 -5.89 -5.62 -10.23
C LEU A 189 -5.99 -6.96 -9.48
N MET A 190 -4.91 -7.74 -9.44
CA MET A 190 -4.85 -8.95 -8.63
C MET A 190 -4.94 -8.67 -7.13
N GLY A 191 -4.27 -7.61 -6.67
CA GLY A 191 -4.35 -7.19 -5.27
C GLY A 191 -5.77 -6.80 -4.86
N GLN A 192 -6.50 -6.12 -5.73
CA GLN A 192 -7.92 -5.79 -5.53
C GLN A 192 -8.77 -7.06 -5.34
N LYS A 193 -8.62 -8.06 -6.22
CA LYS A 193 -9.35 -9.33 -6.15
C LYS A 193 -9.05 -10.09 -4.85
N TRP A 194 -7.81 -10.04 -4.39
CA TRP A 194 -7.37 -10.64 -3.11
C TRP A 194 -8.03 -9.96 -1.90
N ILE A 195 -7.96 -8.63 -1.82
CA ILE A 195 -8.51 -7.86 -0.70
C ILE A 195 -10.04 -7.98 -0.60
N GLN A 196 -10.74 -7.99 -1.75
CA GLN A 196 -12.19 -8.22 -1.81
C GLN A 196 -12.61 -9.63 -1.34
N GLY A 197 -11.66 -10.55 -1.13
CA GLY A 197 -11.93 -11.90 -0.65
C GLY A 197 -12.51 -12.84 -1.70
N SER A 198 -12.34 -12.51 -2.98
CA SER A 198 -12.75 -13.36 -4.11
C SER A 198 -11.83 -14.57 -4.30
N LEU A 199 -10.69 -14.62 -3.60
CA LEU A 199 -9.64 -15.62 -3.76
C LEU A 199 -9.40 -16.34 -2.44
N LEU A 200 -9.49 -17.68 -2.48
CA LEU A 200 -9.18 -18.56 -1.36
C LEU A 200 -7.70 -18.96 -1.42
N TRP A 201 -7.02 -18.95 -0.27
CA TRP A 201 -5.62 -19.37 -0.19
C TRP A 201 -5.44 -20.83 -0.65
N PRO A 202 -4.33 -21.18 -1.33
CA PRO A 202 -4.06 -22.55 -1.77
C PRO A 202 -3.99 -23.54 -0.60
N ARG A 203 -4.32 -24.80 -0.88
CA ARG A 203 -4.26 -25.88 0.13
C ARG A 203 -3.28 -26.96 -0.32
N GLY A 204 -2.10 -26.95 0.29
CA GLY A 204 -0.97 -27.76 -0.19
C GLY A 204 -0.61 -27.35 -1.61
N ASP A 205 -0.67 -28.31 -2.52
CA ASP A 205 -0.40 -28.12 -3.95
C ASP A 205 -1.66 -27.89 -4.80
N ASN A 206 -2.80 -27.57 -4.19
CA ASN A 206 -4.04 -27.31 -4.91
C ASN A 206 -4.38 -25.82 -4.89
N LEU A 207 -4.38 -25.21 -6.07
CA LEU A 207 -4.78 -23.82 -6.30
C LEU A 207 -6.21 -23.77 -6.84
N PRO A 208 -7.12 -23.01 -6.23
CA PRO A 208 -8.45 -22.77 -6.80
C PRO A 208 -8.37 -22.14 -8.20
N GLU A 209 -9.17 -22.64 -9.15
CA GLU A 209 -9.26 -22.12 -10.52
C GLU A 209 -9.61 -20.63 -10.59
N SER A 210 -10.24 -20.08 -9.54
CA SER A 210 -10.50 -18.65 -9.42
C SER A 210 -9.24 -17.79 -9.46
N TRP A 211 -8.08 -18.32 -9.03
CA TRP A 211 -6.80 -17.63 -9.18
C TRP A 211 -6.40 -17.47 -10.63
N ARG A 212 -6.42 -18.56 -11.42
CA ARG A 212 -6.09 -18.52 -12.85
C ARG A 212 -7.04 -17.60 -13.60
N LYS A 213 -8.35 -17.73 -13.35
CA LYS A 213 -9.37 -16.86 -13.97
C LYS A 213 -9.13 -15.39 -13.64
N SER A 214 -8.90 -15.07 -12.37
CA SER A 214 -8.65 -13.69 -11.95
C SER A 214 -7.36 -13.13 -12.53
N LEU A 215 -6.32 -13.96 -12.65
CA LEU A 215 -5.04 -13.58 -13.26
C LEU A 215 -5.20 -13.29 -14.75
N ILE A 216 -5.94 -14.13 -15.48
CA ILE A 216 -6.26 -13.89 -16.90
C ILE A 216 -7.10 -12.60 -17.07
N GLU A 217 -8.12 -12.40 -16.23
CA GLU A 217 -8.92 -11.17 -16.24
C GLU A 217 -8.05 -9.93 -15.97
N ALA A 218 -7.15 -10.02 -14.98
CA ALA A 218 -6.23 -8.94 -14.65
C ALA A 218 -5.25 -8.65 -15.79
N MET A 219 -4.73 -9.67 -16.47
CA MET A 219 -3.87 -9.50 -17.65
C MET A 219 -4.59 -8.79 -18.78
N ILE A 220 -5.81 -9.22 -19.11
CA ILE A 220 -6.61 -8.62 -20.19
C ILE A 220 -6.92 -7.16 -19.85
N LYS A 221 -7.44 -6.90 -18.64
CA LYS A 221 -7.83 -5.55 -18.23
C LYS A 221 -6.62 -4.64 -18.03
N GLY A 222 -5.54 -5.12 -17.41
CA GLY A 222 -4.33 -4.33 -17.21
C GLY A 222 -3.69 -3.91 -18.52
N ASN A 223 -3.64 -4.83 -19.49
CA ASN A 223 -3.24 -4.53 -20.85
C ASN A 223 -4.13 -3.47 -21.52
N GLN A 224 -5.45 -3.59 -21.37
CA GLN A 224 -6.40 -2.62 -21.92
C GLN A 224 -6.18 -1.22 -21.33
N ILE A 225 -6.06 -1.10 -20.00
CA ILE A 225 -5.78 0.18 -19.33
C ILE A 225 -4.50 0.80 -19.88
N HIS A 226 -3.44 0.00 -20.02
CA HIS A 226 -2.17 0.47 -20.55
C HIS A 226 -2.28 0.95 -22.00
N ASP A 227 -2.88 0.13 -22.86
CA ASP A 227 -3.08 0.43 -24.27
C ASP A 227 -3.89 1.74 -24.47
N ASP A 228 -4.94 1.94 -23.67
CA ASP A 228 -5.81 3.12 -23.68
C ASP A 228 -5.06 4.40 -23.23
N LEU A 229 -4.17 4.28 -22.22
CA LEU A 229 -3.39 5.42 -21.70
C LEU A 229 -2.23 5.82 -22.61
N PHE A 230 -1.60 4.86 -23.28
CA PHE A 230 -0.35 5.08 -24.01
C PHE A 230 -0.46 4.88 -25.52
N ASN A 231 -1.66 4.65 -26.06
CA ASN A 231 -1.89 4.37 -27.49
C ASN A 231 -0.95 3.26 -28.00
N HIS A 232 -0.82 2.19 -27.23
CA HIS A 232 0.09 1.06 -27.49
C HIS A 232 1.60 1.37 -27.45
N GLU A 233 2.02 2.55 -26.97
CA GLU A 233 3.44 2.82 -26.74
C GLU A 233 3.97 2.01 -25.54
N ALA A 234 5.16 1.44 -25.68
CA ALA A 234 5.84 0.67 -24.63
C ALA A 234 6.37 1.60 -23.53
N VAL A 235 5.53 1.87 -22.52
CA VAL A 235 5.87 2.69 -21.35
C VAL A 235 5.79 1.84 -20.09
N ASP A 236 6.92 1.68 -19.40
CA ASP A 236 6.95 1.05 -18.07
C ASP A 236 6.54 2.06 -16.99
N LEU A 237 5.83 1.58 -15.97
CA LEU A 237 5.31 2.40 -14.88
C LEU A 237 5.77 1.88 -13.54
N GLU A 238 6.12 2.82 -12.66
CA GLU A 238 6.24 2.53 -11.23
C GLU A 238 4.86 2.41 -10.58
N VAL A 239 4.78 1.81 -9.38
CA VAL A 239 3.50 1.57 -8.68
C VAL A 239 2.71 2.86 -8.46
N GLU A 240 3.36 3.91 -7.98
CA GLU A 240 2.69 5.20 -7.71
C GLU A 240 2.18 5.86 -9.00
N GLU A 241 2.91 5.72 -10.11
CA GLU A 241 2.50 6.21 -11.42
C GLU A 241 1.30 5.44 -11.95
N ALA A 242 1.33 4.11 -11.86
CA ALA A 242 0.21 3.25 -12.25
C ALA A 242 -1.05 3.60 -11.47
N VAL A 243 -0.96 3.76 -10.14
CA VAL A 243 -2.12 4.16 -9.32
C VAL A 243 -2.63 5.55 -9.71
N SER A 244 -1.73 6.51 -9.95
CA SER A 244 -2.13 7.86 -10.35
C SER A 244 -2.79 7.93 -11.72
N LEU A 245 -2.50 6.99 -12.63
CA LEU A 245 -3.01 6.97 -14.00
C LEU A 245 -4.27 6.10 -14.16
N ALA A 246 -4.37 5.00 -13.41
CA ALA A 246 -5.54 4.12 -13.43
C ALA A 246 -6.78 4.73 -12.75
N ASP A 247 -6.63 5.87 -12.04
CA ASP A 247 -7.69 6.47 -11.22
C ASP A 247 -8.37 5.40 -10.34
N ASN A 248 -9.67 5.14 -10.55
CA ASN A 248 -10.44 4.17 -9.77
C ASN A 248 -10.44 2.74 -10.36
N GLU A 249 -9.83 2.52 -11.53
CA GLU A 249 -9.95 1.24 -12.25
C GLU A 249 -9.30 0.05 -11.54
N CYS A 250 -8.25 0.31 -10.76
CA CYS A 250 -7.57 -0.68 -9.93
C CYS A 250 -8.11 -0.75 -8.49
N GLY A 251 -9.07 0.11 -8.11
CA GLY A 251 -9.68 0.15 -6.78
C GLY A 251 -8.71 0.46 -5.64
N VAL A 252 -7.59 1.12 -5.94
CA VAL A 252 -6.58 1.50 -4.94
C VAL A 252 -7.04 2.76 -4.22
N GLN A 253 -7.15 2.68 -2.89
CA GLN A 253 -7.45 3.81 -2.03
C GLN A 253 -6.20 4.67 -1.79
N ARG A 254 -5.05 4.04 -1.49
CA ARG A 254 -3.78 4.73 -1.29
C ARG A 254 -2.58 3.82 -1.48
N VAL A 255 -1.46 4.43 -1.83
CA VAL A 255 -0.13 3.81 -1.85
C VAL A 255 0.53 4.05 -0.49
N GLY A 256 1.09 2.99 0.08
CA GLY A 256 1.86 3.04 1.32
C GLY A 256 3.30 3.45 1.11
N GLN A 257 4.09 3.37 2.17
CA GLN A 257 5.54 3.57 2.07
C GLN A 257 6.17 2.50 1.16
N GLN A 258 7.00 2.95 0.23
CA GLN A 258 7.90 2.09 -0.55
C GLN A 258 9.14 1.76 0.29
N ILE A 259 9.52 0.49 0.28
CA ILE A 259 10.76 0.00 0.87
C ILE A 259 11.69 -0.40 -0.27
N ASP A 260 12.81 0.31 -0.39
CA ASP A 260 13.84 0.02 -1.38
C ASP A 260 14.81 -1.05 -0.86
N ILE A 261 15.11 -2.03 -1.71
CA ILE A 261 16.01 -3.15 -1.45
C ILE A 261 17.15 -3.05 -2.44
N PHE A 262 18.37 -2.79 -1.96
CA PHE A 262 19.55 -2.67 -2.80
C PHE A 262 20.85 -2.89 -2.00
N GLY A 263 21.97 -3.08 -2.70
CA GLY A 263 23.28 -3.20 -2.09
C GLY A 263 23.58 -4.61 -1.59
N ILE A 264 23.97 -4.74 -0.31
CA ILE A 264 24.48 -6.00 0.24
C ILE A 264 23.31 -6.90 0.66
N ASN A 265 23.29 -8.12 0.12
CA ASN A 265 22.34 -9.19 0.45
C ASN A 265 20.85 -8.79 0.30
N PRO A 266 20.41 -8.38 -0.91
CA PRO A 266 19.03 -7.99 -1.19
C PRO A 266 17.99 -9.10 -0.93
N VAL A 267 18.36 -10.38 -1.11
CA VAL A 267 17.51 -11.52 -0.76
C VAL A 267 17.16 -11.51 0.73
N HIS A 268 18.14 -11.32 1.60
CA HIS A 268 17.92 -11.22 3.04
C HIS A 268 17.15 -9.95 3.44
N GLN A 269 17.38 -8.83 2.74
CA GLN A 269 16.59 -7.61 2.96
C GLN A 269 15.12 -7.83 2.62
N LEU A 270 14.82 -8.46 1.48
CA LEU A 270 13.44 -8.83 1.12
C LEU A 270 12.83 -9.76 2.18
N ALA A 271 13.59 -10.77 2.64
CA ALA A 271 13.14 -11.67 3.70
C ALA A 271 12.73 -10.92 4.98
N ASN A 272 13.53 -9.93 5.40
CA ASN A 272 13.20 -9.09 6.55
C ASN A 272 11.91 -8.28 6.33
N VAL A 273 11.70 -7.73 5.13
CA VAL A 273 10.45 -7.05 4.79
C VAL A 273 9.26 -8.00 4.93
N LEU A 274 9.36 -9.22 4.39
CA LEU A 274 8.27 -10.19 4.49
C LEU A 274 7.98 -10.59 5.94
N ILE A 275 9.01 -10.80 6.77
CA ILE A 275 8.85 -11.08 8.20
C ILE A 275 8.13 -9.94 8.91
N GLN A 276 8.53 -8.70 8.64
CA GLN A 276 7.90 -7.52 9.22
C GLN A 276 6.43 -7.40 8.80
N GLU A 277 6.10 -7.68 7.54
CA GLU A 277 4.71 -7.70 7.08
C GLU A 277 3.88 -8.78 7.78
N ALA A 278 4.41 -10.00 7.95
CA ALA A 278 3.73 -11.07 8.67
C ALA A 278 3.44 -10.70 10.15
N GLN A 279 4.35 -9.96 10.79
CA GLN A 279 4.24 -9.52 12.18
C GLN A 279 3.18 -8.43 12.42
N LYS A 280 2.73 -7.73 11.37
CA LYS A 280 1.69 -6.69 11.50
C LYS A 280 0.31 -7.24 11.86
N ASN A 281 0.12 -8.57 11.84
CA ASN A 281 -1.13 -9.25 12.20
C ASN A 281 -2.37 -8.68 11.48
N MET A 282 -2.20 -8.20 10.25
CA MET A 282 -3.31 -7.76 9.41
C MET A 282 -4.00 -8.99 8.81
N SER A 283 -5.33 -8.99 8.79
CA SER A 283 -6.10 -10.13 8.28
C SER A 283 -5.89 -10.38 6.79
N LYS A 284 -5.64 -9.31 6.01
CA LYS A 284 -5.23 -9.35 4.60
C LYS A 284 -4.46 -8.08 4.26
N SER A 285 -3.26 -8.23 3.72
CA SER A 285 -2.50 -7.16 3.08
C SER A 285 -1.92 -7.67 1.77
N CYS A 286 -1.53 -6.75 0.89
CA CYS A 286 -0.70 -7.08 -0.25
C CYS A 286 0.17 -5.89 -0.63
N SER A 287 1.24 -6.20 -1.33
CA SER A 287 2.24 -5.25 -1.77
C SER A 287 2.56 -5.54 -3.23
N VAL A 288 3.05 -4.54 -3.96
CA VAL A 288 3.64 -4.77 -5.28
C VAL A 288 5.15 -4.76 -5.10
N ILE A 289 5.80 -5.84 -5.54
CA ILE A 289 7.26 -5.89 -5.64
C ILE A 289 7.66 -5.55 -7.07
N MET A 290 8.59 -4.61 -7.22
CA MET A 290 9.19 -4.27 -8.49
C MET A 290 10.67 -4.65 -8.52
N THR A 291 11.11 -5.28 -9.60
CA THR A 291 12.53 -5.61 -9.84
C THR A 291 12.78 -5.68 -11.33
N GLN A 292 13.89 -5.10 -11.81
CA GLN A 292 14.26 -5.10 -13.25
C GLN A 292 13.12 -4.66 -14.19
N GLY A 293 12.34 -3.63 -13.81
CA GLY A 293 11.21 -3.13 -14.59
C GLY A 293 9.97 -4.04 -14.61
N ARG A 294 9.94 -5.07 -13.75
CA ARG A 294 8.85 -6.03 -13.64
C ARG A 294 8.13 -5.86 -12.32
N ALA A 295 6.81 -5.70 -12.37
CA ALA A 295 5.96 -5.66 -11.19
C ALA A 295 5.27 -7.01 -10.99
N MET A 296 5.23 -7.47 -9.74
CA MET A 296 4.54 -8.67 -9.30
C MET A 296 3.73 -8.37 -8.04
N LEU A 297 2.61 -9.09 -7.85
CA LEU A 297 1.87 -9.00 -6.59
C LEU A 297 2.53 -9.90 -5.55
N LEU A 298 2.72 -9.35 -4.36
CA LEU A 298 3.23 -10.04 -3.18
C LEU A 298 2.14 -10.06 -2.11
N VAL A 299 1.81 -11.24 -1.62
CA VAL A 299 0.84 -11.46 -0.54
C VAL A 299 1.53 -12.15 0.63
N VAL A 300 1.32 -11.64 1.84
CA VAL A 300 1.88 -12.18 3.08
C VAL A 300 0.77 -12.35 4.10
N ASN A 301 0.71 -13.54 4.72
CA ASN A 301 -0.21 -13.83 5.81
C ASN A 301 0.51 -13.80 7.17
N SER A 302 -0.27 -13.62 8.24
CA SER A 302 0.25 -13.60 9.62
C SER A 302 0.86 -14.93 10.08
N ASP A 303 0.50 -16.05 9.44
CA ASP A 303 1.11 -17.37 9.70
C ASP A 303 2.46 -17.56 8.99
N SER A 304 3.01 -16.49 8.40
CA SER A 304 4.25 -16.51 7.63
C SER A 304 4.20 -17.43 6.41
N SER A 305 3.00 -17.68 5.85
CA SER A 305 2.87 -18.08 4.45
C SER A 305 2.90 -16.84 3.55
N ALA A 306 3.47 -16.98 2.36
CA ALA A 306 3.54 -15.88 1.41
C ALA A 306 3.43 -16.39 -0.03
N MET A 307 3.02 -15.50 -0.94
CA MET A 307 2.81 -15.81 -2.33
C MET A 307 3.27 -14.66 -3.23
N ILE A 308 3.91 -15.01 -4.34
CA ILE A 308 4.16 -14.11 -5.47
C ILE A 308 3.26 -14.53 -6.65
N ILE A 309 2.64 -13.54 -7.28
CA ILE A 309 1.88 -13.70 -8.51
C ILE A 309 2.59 -12.88 -9.58
N ASP A 310 3.15 -13.57 -10.57
CA ASP A 310 3.91 -13.00 -11.66
C ASP A 310 3.18 -13.24 -12.99
N SER A 311 2.84 -12.15 -13.70
CA SER A 311 2.16 -12.18 -14.98
C SER A 311 3.08 -12.29 -16.20
N HIS A 312 4.40 -12.22 -16.01
CA HIS A 312 5.37 -12.27 -17.10
C HIS A 312 5.49 -13.68 -17.71
N SER A 313 6.22 -13.79 -18.81
CA SER A 313 6.63 -15.09 -19.37
C SER A 313 7.87 -15.62 -18.66
N HIS A 314 7.90 -16.93 -18.45
CA HIS A 314 8.99 -17.63 -17.80
C HIS A 314 9.55 -18.74 -18.70
N GLY A 315 10.46 -18.36 -19.61
CA GLY A 315 11.00 -19.28 -20.61
C GLY A 315 9.92 -19.70 -21.61
N ASN A 316 9.62 -20.99 -21.68
CA ASN A 316 8.53 -21.54 -22.50
C ASN A 316 7.18 -21.53 -21.79
N GLU A 317 7.16 -21.19 -20.50
CA GLU A 317 5.94 -21.04 -19.71
C GLU A 317 5.46 -19.59 -19.72
N GLY A 318 4.17 -19.41 -19.46
CA GLY A 318 3.57 -18.10 -19.18
C GLY A 318 3.73 -17.73 -17.71
N ALA A 319 2.67 -17.16 -17.14
CA ALA A 319 2.64 -16.64 -15.79
C ALA A 319 2.85 -17.71 -14.71
N ILE A 320 3.32 -17.28 -13.55
CA ILE A 320 3.60 -18.16 -12.41
C ILE A 320 2.94 -17.59 -11.14
N ILE A 321 2.33 -18.48 -10.37
CA ILE A 321 2.02 -18.25 -8.96
C ILE A 321 2.95 -19.14 -8.13
N ALA A 322 3.72 -18.55 -7.22
CA ALA A 322 4.59 -19.28 -6.31
C ALA A 322 4.18 -19.01 -4.87
N CYS A 323 4.11 -20.07 -4.05
CA CYS A 323 3.63 -19.98 -2.68
C CYS A 323 4.53 -20.77 -1.72
N THR A 324 4.77 -20.20 -0.54
CA THR A 324 5.39 -20.90 0.59
C THR A 324 4.34 -21.34 1.60
N PRO A 325 4.54 -22.51 2.24
CA PRO A 325 3.67 -22.95 3.34
C PRO A 325 3.88 -22.07 4.59
N PRO A 326 2.96 -22.14 5.57
CA PRO A 326 3.09 -21.43 6.83
C PRO A 326 4.45 -21.66 7.50
N GLY A 327 5.02 -20.61 8.11
CA GLY A 327 6.34 -20.65 8.76
C GLY A 327 7.55 -20.64 7.82
N ASN A 328 7.37 -20.67 6.50
CA ASN A 328 8.47 -20.80 5.52
C ASN A 328 8.64 -19.55 4.63
N ILE A 329 8.28 -18.37 5.14
CA ILE A 329 8.33 -17.11 4.39
C ILE A 329 9.71 -16.78 3.80
N LEU A 330 10.78 -17.24 4.47
CA LEU A 330 12.17 -17.03 4.05
C LEU A 330 12.52 -17.70 2.71
N LEU A 331 11.77 -18.73 2.30
CA LEU A 331 12.02 -19.43 1.05
C LEU A 331 11.55 -18.62 -0.18
N LEU A 332 10.63 -17.67 -0.01
CA LEU A 332 10.05 -16.93 -1.14
C LEU A 332 11.05 -15.93 -1.78
N PRO A 333 11.84 -15.15 -1.01
CA PRO A 333 12.92 -14.34 -1.56
C PRO A 333 14.02 -15.16 -2.23
N GLU A 334 14.39 -16.32 -1.64
CA GLU A 334 15.37 -17.24 -2.22
C GLU A 334 14.86 -17.79 -3.55
N TRP A 335 13.58 -18.16 -3.60
CA TRP A 335 12.91 -18.60 -4.82
C TRP A 335 12.91 -17.52 -5.89
N LEU A 336 12.56 -16.28 -5.53
CA LEU A 336 12.52 -15.18 -6.48
C LEU A 336 13.90 -14.96 -7.11
N ASP A 337 14.97 -14.90 -6.31
CA ASP A 337 16.34 -14.74 -6.81
C ASP A 337 16.79 -15.92 -7.68
N ALA A 338 16.47 -17.15 -7.28
CA ALA A 338 16.83 -18.35 -8.05
C ALA A 338 16.07 -18.44 -9.39
N MET A 339 14.76 -18.16 -9.40
CA MET A 339 13.95 -18.11 -10.60
C MET A 339 14.43 -17.01 -11.55
N MET A 340 14.71 -15.80 -11.04
CA MET A 340 15.26 -14.71 -11.84
C MET A 340 16.60 -15.08 -12.49
N LYS A 341 17.48 -15.77 -11.76
CA LYS A 341 18.79 -16.21 -12.27
C LYS A 341 18.64 -17.21 -13.41
N ASP A 342 17.76 -18.19 -13.24
CA ASP A 342 17.54 -19.24 -14.22
C ASP A 342 16.85 -18.70 -15.49
N ILE A 343 15.74 -17.99 -15.30
CA ILE A 343 14.84 -17.62 -16.40
C ILE A 343 15.22 -16.29 -17.04
N TRP A 344 15.62 -15.30 -16.24
CA TRP A 344 15.94 -13.95 -16.73
C TRP A 344 17.44 -13.67 -16.77
N GLN A 345 18.28 -14.61 -16.33
CA GLN A 345 19.74 -14.43 -16.28
C GLN A 345 20.15 -13.21 -15.43
N HIS A 346 19.34 -12.89 -14.43
CA HIS A 346 19.55 -11.76 -13.51
C HIS A 346 19.38 -12.21 -12.07
N SER A 347 20.23 -11.75 -11.16
CA SER A 347 20.00 -11.92 -9.72
C SER A 347 19.09 -10.81 -9.21
N LEU A 348 18.42 -11.07 -8.08
CA LEU A 348 17.79 -10.02 -7.30
C LEU A 348 18.90 -9.11 -6.75
N THR A 349 19.06 -7.93 -7.34
CA THR A 349 20.09 -6.95 -6.95
C THR A 349 19.48 -5.64 -6.45
N ILE A 350 18.39 -5.23 -7.10
CA ILE A 350 17.61 -4.04 -6.79
C ILE A 350 16.14 -4.43 -6.87
N ALA A 351 15.37 -4.09 -5.84
CA ALA A 351 13.93 -4.20 -5.85
C ALA A 351 13.29 -3.09 -5.01
N SER A 352 12.00 -2.88 -5.16
CA SER A 352 11.20 -2.11 -4.22
C SER A 352 9.94 -2.88 -3.85
N VAL A 353 9.49 -2.74 -2.61
CA VAL A 353 8.23 -3.31 -2.13
C VAL A 353 7.33 -2.16 -1.70
N THR A 354 6.18 -2.04 -2.34
CA THR A 354 5.23 -0.95 -2.07
C THR A 354 3.92 -1.53 -1.55
N ASN A 355 3.56 -1.17 -0.32
CA ASN A 355 2.29 -1.58 0.25
C ASN A 355 1.13 -0.86 -0.45
N VAL A 356 0.05 -1.58 -0.77
CA VAL A 356 -1.11 -1.02 -1.48
C VAL A 356 -2.38 -1.27 -0.68
N PHE A 357 -3.19 -0.24 -0.51
CA PHE A 357 -4.44 -0.29 0.23
C PHE A 357 -5.61 -0.03 -0.73
N TYR A 358 -6.65 -0.85 -0.64
CA TYR A 358 -7.81 -0.87 -1.54
C TYR A 358 -9.08 -0.44 -0.81
N PHE A 359 -10.08 0.01 -1.58
CA PHE A 359 -11.42 0.36 -1.07
C PHE A 359 -12.26 -0.85 -0.61
#